data_AF-A0A954QS55-F1
#
_entry.id   AF-A0A954QS55-F1
#
_cell.length_a   1.000
_cell.length_b   1.000
_cell.length_c   1.000
_cell.angle_alpha   90.00
_cell.angle_beta   90.00
_cell.angle_gamma   90.00
#
_symmetry.space_group_name_H-M   'P 1'
#
loop_
_entity.id
_entity.type
_entity.pdbx_description
1 polymer ?
#
loop_
_entity_poly.entity_id
_entity_poly.type
_entity_poly.pdbx_seq_one_letter_code
_entity_poly.pdbx_strand_id
1 'polypeptide(L)' 'ELLNTTTHYWNRYLQRAEEDAQLQRISPELIEYRWLVEELRVSLFAQHLGTRVKVSPQRIEKQWDRV' A
#
# COMPACT_ATOMS: atom_id res chain seq x y z
N GLU A 1 6.45 16.34 -2.99
CA GLU A 1 7.23 15.25 -2.37
C GLU A 1 6.36 14.16 -1.73
N LEU A 2 5.63 14.41 -0.64
CA LEU A 2 4.86 13.36 0.08
C LEU A 2 3.65 12.79 -0.68
N LEU A 3 2.87 13.64 -1.36
CA LEU A 3 1.74 13.20 -2.19
C LEU A 3 2.20 12.26 -3.32
N ASN A 4 3.36 12.54 -3.91
CA ASN A 4 3.92 11.75 -5.01
C ASN A 4 4.28 10.34 -4.55
N THR A 5 4.82 10.20 -3.33
CA THR A 5 5.15 8.90 -2.75
C THR A 5 3.91 8.02 -2.55
N THR A 6 2.84 8.57 -1.95
CA THR A 6 1.61 7.79 -1.74
C THR A 6 0.89 7.45 -3.04
N THR A 7 0.92 8.36 -4.01
CA THR A 7 0.33 8.13 -5.35
C THR A 7 1.09 7.03 -6.09
N HIS A 8 2.42 7.04 -6.04
CA HIS A 8 3.25 5.97 -6.63
C HIS A 8 2.87 4.59 -6.09
N TYR A 9 2.79 4.45 -4.76
CA TYR A 9 2.44 3.18 -4.13
C TYR A 9 1.03 2.71 -4.44
N TRP A 10 0.08 3.65 -4.53
CA TRP A 10 -1.30 3.36 -4.87
C TRP A 10 -1.45 2.93 -6.34
N ASN A 11 -0.79 3.61 -7.26
CA ASN A 11 -0.80 3.25 -8.68
C ASN A 11 -0.23 1.84 -8.90
N ARG A 12 0.84 1.50 -8.18
CA ARG A 12 1.42 0.16 -8.20
C ARG A 12 0.43 -0.92 -7.73
N TYR A 13 -0.32 -0.65 -6.66
CA TYR A 13 -1.39 -1.54 -6.20
C TYR A 13 -2.48 -1.71 -7.27
N LEU A 14 -2.96 -0.62 -7.86
CA LEU A 14 -4.03 -0.65 -8.86
C LEU A 14 -3.66 -1.52 -10.06
N GLN A 15 -2.45 -1.32 -10.62
CA GLN A 15 -1.97 -2.10 -11.75
C GLN A 15 -1.96 -3.60 -11.42
N ARG A 16 -1.42 -3.98 -10.27
CA ARG A 16 -1.32 -5.39 -9.87
C ARG A 16 -2.68 -6.01 -9.52
N ALA A 17 -3.58 -5.23 -8.92
CA ALA A 17 -4.94 -5.69 -8.65
C ALA A 17 -5.73 -5.93 -9.95
N GLU A 18 -5.47 -5.14 -10.99
CA GLU A 18 -6.06 -5.35 -12.32
C GLU A 18 -5.53 -6.64 -12.96
N GLU A 19 -4.20 -6.86 -12.95
CA GLU A 19 -3.59 -8.12 -13.41
C GLU A 19 -4.18 -9.33 -12.68
N ASP A 20 -4.30 -9.25 -11.34
CA ASP A 20 -4.86 -10.33 -10.52
C ASP A 20 -6.32 -10.60 -10.84
N ALA A 21 -7.12 -9.56 -11.05
CA ALA A 21 -8.51 -9.70 -11.44
C ALA A 21 -8.66 -10.38 -12.81
N GLN A 22 -7.84 -10.01 -13.79
CA GLN A 22 -7.83 -10.63 -15.11
C GLN A 22 -7.48 -12.12 -15.06
N LEU A 23 -6.57 -12.50 -14.15
CA LEU A 23 -6.12 -13.88 -13.96
C LEU A 23 -6.95 -14.65 -12.91
N GLN A 24 -8.01 -14.03 -12.36
CA GLN A 24 -8.81 -14.57 -11.25
C GLN A 24 -7.96 -15.03 -10.04
N ARG A 25 -6.84 -14.34 -9.81
CA ARG A 25 -5.91 -14.59 -8.71
C ARG A 25 -6.31 -13.76 -7.50
N ILE A 26 -6.23 -14.36 -6.32
CA ILE A 26 -6.34 -13.64 -5.04
C ILE A 26 -4.98 -13.71 -4.38
N SER A 27 -4.37 -12.55 -4.14
CA SER A 27 -3.04 -12.43 -3.52
C SER A 27 -3.18 -11.83 -2.11
N PRO A 28 -3.10 -12.64 -1.05
CA PRO A 28 -3.13 -12.15 0.33
C PRO A 28 -2.09 -11.05 0.61
N GLU A 29 -0.93 -11.17 -0.01
CA GLU A 29 0.19 -10.24 0.13
C GLU A 29 -0.16 -8.86 -0.45
N LEU A 30 -0.92 -8.82 -1.54
CA LEU A 30 -1.40 -7.59 -2.17
C LEU A 30 -2.46 -6.88 -1.30
N ILE A 31 -3.28 -7.65 -0.58
CA ILE A 31 -4.25 -7.12 0.39
C ILE A 31 -3.51 -6.45 1.55
N GLU A 32 -2.49 -7.11 2.12
CA GLU A 32 -1.66 -6.53 3.16
C GLU A 32 -0.90 -5.29 2.66
N TYR A 33 -0.36 -5.35 1.43
CA TYR A 33 0.28 -4.20 0.79
C TYR A 33 -0.66 -2.99 0.73
N ARG A 34 -1.90 -3.19 0.27
CA ARG A 34 -2.93 -2.14 0.24
C ARG A 34 -3.13 -1.49 1.62
N TRP A 35 -3.27 -2.31 2.66
CA TRP A 35 -3.43 -1.82 4.04
C TRP A 35 -2.25 -0.94 4.48
N LEU A 36 -1.02 -1.35 4.19
CA LEU A 36 0.15 -0.53 4.51
C LEU A 36 0.16 0.81 3.77
N VAL A 37 -0.25 0.85 2.51
CA VAL A 37 -0.37 2.12 1.77
C VAL A 37 -1.41 3.05 2.40
N GLU A 38 -2.55 2.51 2.82
CA GLU A 38 -3.60 3.28 3.51
C GLU A 38 -3.11 3.81 4.88
N GLU A 39 -2.45 2.97 5.67
CA GLU A 39 -1.85 3.39 6.96
C GLU A 39 -0.79 4.48 6.76
N LEU A 40 0.01 4.42 5.69
CA LEU A 40 1.00 5.48 5.39
C LEU A 40 0.29 6.80 5.09
N ARG A 41 -0.82 6.78 4.35
CA ARG A 41 -1.63 7.98 4.08
C ARG A 41 -2.17 8.57 5.38
N VAL A 42 -2.69 7.74 6.30
CA VAL A 42 -3.13 8.20 7.62
C VAL A 42 -1.98 8.80 8.41
N SER A 43 -0.80 8.17 8.41
CA SER A 43 0.40 8.70 9.09
C SER A 43 0.84 10.08 8.57
N LEU A 44 0.68 10.33 7.27
CA LEU A 44 1.14 11.57 6.64
C LEU A 44 0.10 12.69 6.75
N PHE A 45 -1.18 12.38 6.65
CA PHE A 45 -2.23 13.39 6.50
C PHE A 45 -3.20 13.49 7.68
N ALA A 46 -3.26 12.48 8.54
CA ALA A 46 -4.24 12.37 9.62
C ALA A 46 -3.60 11.90 10.94
N GLN A 47 -2.47 12.49 11.32
CA GLN A 47 -1.70 12.09 12.51
C GLN A 47 -2.52 12.06 13.81
N HIS A 48 -3.51 12.94 13.96
CA HIS A 48 -4.39 12.98 15.13
C HIS A 48 -5.26 11.72 15.30
N LEU A 49 -5.54 10.98 14.23
CA LEU A 49 -6.26 9.71 14.30
C LEU A 49 -5.38 8.56 14.80
N GLY A 50 -4.05 8.71 14.67
CA GLY A 50 -3.10 7.64 14.89
C GLY A 50 -3.15 6.55 13.80
N THR A 51 -2.18 5.64 13.84
CA THR A 51 -2.16 4.46 12.98
C THR A 51 -2.30 3.19 13.79
N ARG A 52 -2.89 2.15 13.17
CA ARG A 52 -3.02 0.84 13.82
C ARG A 52 -1.70 0.11 13.90
N VAL A 53 -0.82 0.34 12.92
CA VAL A 53 0.53 -0.24 12.86
C VAL A 53 1.55 0.82 12.45
N LYS A 54 2.79 0.68 12.94
CA LYS A 54 3.91 1.51 12.45
C LYS A 54 4.15 1.21 10.96
N VAL A 55 4.17 2.25 10.15
CA VAL A 55 4.35 2.14 8.70
C VAL A 55 5.39 3.13 8.20
N SER A 56 6.11 2.75 7.15
CA SER A 56 7.10 3.57 6.46
C SER A 56 7.20 3.12 5.00
N PRO A 57 7.75 3.96 4.10
CA PRO A 57 8.01 3.56 2.72
C PRO A 57 8.83 2.26 2.61
N GLN A 58 9.84 2.09 3.46
CA GLN A 58 10.68 0.87 3.50
C GLN A 58 9.88 -0.38 3.85
N ARG A 59 8.87 -0.26 4.73
CA ARG A 59 8.01 -1.39 5.08
C ARG A 59 7.06 -1.75 3.92
N ILE A 60 6.58 -0.75 3.18
CA ILE A 60 5.77 -0.95 1.98
C ILE A 60 6.58 -1.65 0.89
N GLU A 61 7.81 -1.23 0.61
CA GLU A 61 8.68 -1.90 -0.36
C GLU A 61 8.94 -3.36 0.04
N LYS A 62 9.26 -3.63 1.31
CA LYS A 62 9.45 -5.01 1.79
C LYS A 62 8.20 -5.90 1.64
N GLN A 63 7.02 -5.31 1.78
CA GLN A 63 5.78 -6.05 1.53
C GLN A 63 5.58 -6.29 0.04
N TRP A 64 5.94 -5.31 -0.81
CA TRP A 64 5.86 -5.44 -2.25
C TRP A 64 6.70 -6.59 -2.79
N ASP A 65 7.87 -6.86 -2.22
CA ASP A 65 8.73 -7.99 -2.59
C ASP A 65 8.04 -9.37 -2.43
N ARG A 66 6.88 -9.41 -1.78
CA ARG A 66 6.08 -10.63 -1.55
C ARG A 66 4.83 -10.75 -2.45
N VAL A 67 4.51 -9.71 -3.23
CA VAL A 67 3.31 -9.58 -4.09
C VAL A 67 3.56 -10.08 -5.51
#